data_AF-A0A7C5DN75-F1
#
_entry.id   AF-A0A7C5DN75-F1
#
_cell.length_a   1.000
_cell.length_b   1.000
_cell.length_c   1.000
_cell.angle_alpha   90.00
_cell.angle_beta   90.00
_cell.angle_gamma   90.00
#
_symmetry.space_group_name_H-M   'P 1'
#
loop_
_entity.id
_entity.type
_entity.pdbx_description
1 polymer ?
#
loop_
_entity_poly.entity_id
_entity_poly.type
_entity_poly.pdbx_seq_one_letter_code
_entity_poly.pdbx_strand_id
1 'polypeptide(L)' 'MGEPAGEVLTIEELAAYLKIPKSTLYKLARDGSVPCQKVGKHWRFHKNAIDEWLRERPLGEEGRSNRS' A
#
# COMPACT_ATOMS: atom_id res chain seq x y z
N MET A 1 -12.80 -2.83 22.43
CA MET A 1 -13.09 -1.62 21.65
C MET A 1 -13.02 -2.04 20.20
N GLY A 2 -14.16 -2.40 19.59
CA GLY A 2 -14.21 -2.86 18.20
C GLY A 2 -14.20 -1.64 17.30
N GLU A 3 -13.08 -1.39 16.65
CA GLU A 3 -12.91 -0.28 15.72
C GLU A 3 -13.83 -0.49 14.51
N PRO A 4 -14.68 0.49 14.14
CA PRO A 4 -15.59 0.32 13.03
C PRO A 4 -14.78 0.27 11.74
N ALA A 5 -14.82 -0.90 11.10
CA ALA A 5 -14.73 -1.19 9.67
C ALA A 5 -14.61 0.02 8.71
N GLY A 6 -13.51 0.78 8.82
CA GLY A 6 -13.05 1.68 7.80
C GLY A 6 -12.23 0.85 6.84
N GLU A 7 -12.83 0.38 5.75
CA GLU A 7 -12.13 -0.38 4.70
C GLU A 7 -11.04 0.43 3.98
N VAL A 8 -10.63 1.58 4.51
CA VAL A 8 -9.74 2.55 3.92
C VAL A 8 -8.60 2.86 4.89
N LEU A 9 -7.38 2.60 4.43
CA LEU A 9 -6.12 2.85 5.11
C LEU A 9 -5.51 4.13 4.55
N THR A 10 -4.79 4.88 5.39
CA THR A 10 -3.88 5.93 4.94
C THR A 10 -2.56 5.34 4.46
N ILE A 11 -1.70 6.16 3.84
CA ILE A 11 -0.35 5.71 3.44
C ILE A 11 0.48 5.23 4.63
N GLU A 12 0.25 5.78 5.81
CA GLU A 12 0.98 5.41 7.03
C GLU A 12 0.51 4.07 7.57
N GLU A 13 -0.81 3.86 7.61
CA GLU A 13 -1.42 2.60 8.02
C GLU A 13 -1.11 1.48 7.03
N LEU A 14 -1.16 1.78 5.72
CA LEU A 14 -0.80 0.80 4.70
C LEU A 14 0.67 0.41 4.78
N ALA A 15 1.57 1.37 5.04
CA ALA A 15 2.99 1.07 5.24
C ALA A 15 3.20 0.15 6.45
N ALA A 16 2.49 0.41 7.56
CA ALA A 16 2.53 -0.46 8.73
C ALA A 16 1.91 -1.84 8.46
N TYR A 17 0.83 -1.89 7.70
CA TYR A 17 0.12 -3.13 7.32
C TYR A 17 0.98 -4.04 6.44
N LEU A 18 1.60 -3.46 5.42
CA LEU A 18 2.52 -4.16 4.50
C LEU A 18 3.91 -4.39 5.11
N LYS A 19 4.22 -3.76 6.25
CA LYS A 19 5.55 -3.71 6.86
C LYS A 19 6.65 -3.24 5.91
N ILE A 20 6.33 -2.31 5.01
CA ILE A 20 7.29 -1.69 4.09
C ILE A 20 7.52 -0.22 4.45
N PRO A 21 8.71 0.35 4.16
CA PRO A 21 8.97 1.75 4.43
C PRO A 21 8.07 2.65 3.58
N LYS A 22 7.60 3.76 4.18
CA LYS A 22 6.77 4.78 3.51
C LYS A 22 7.38 5.23 2.18
N SER A 23 8.71 5.35 2.09
CA SER A 23 9.41 5.73 0.86
C SER A 23 9.16 4.77 -0.30
N THR A 24 9.10 3.46 -0.06
CA THR A 24 8.77 2.46 -1.09
C THR A 24 7.30 2.54 -1.44
N LEU A 25 6.43 2.67 -0.43
CA LEU A 25 5.00 2.79 -0.67
C LEU A 25 4.64 4.07 -1.44
N TYR A 26 5.32 5.19 -1.19
CA TYR A 26 5.19 6.43 -1.96
C TYR A 26 5.59 6.23 -3.42
N LYS A 27 6.65 5.46 -3.70
CA LYS A 27 7.02 5.12 -5.09
C LYS A 27 5.93 4.31 -5.76
N LEU A 28 5.44 3.26 -5.11
CA LEU A 28 4.36 2.41 -5.63
C LEU A 28 3.07 3.21 -5.89
N ALA A 29 2.69 4.08 -4.95
CA ALA A 29 1.50 4.92 -5.08
C ALA A 29 1.66 5.97 -6.20
N ARG A 30 2.87 6.50 -6.39
CA ARG A 30 3.17 7.46 -7.46
C ARG A 30 3.27 6.81 -8.83
N ASP A 31 3.79 5.59 -8.89
CA ASP A 31 3.86 4.76 -10.09
C ASP A 31 2.46 4.24 -10.50
N GLY A 32 1.51 4.21 -9.57
CA GLY A 32 0.18 3.62 -9.79
C GLY A 32 0.18 2.10 -9.67
N SER A 33 1.30 1.52 -9.20
CA SER A 33 1.45 0.08 -8.97
C SER A 33 0.60 -0.45 -7.81
N VAL A 34 0.20 0.41 -6.85
CA VAL A 34 -0.67 0.03 -5.70
C VAL A 34 -2.04 0.71 -5.82
N PRO A 35 -3.15 0.01 -5.53
CA PRO A 35 -4.49 0.57 -5.63
C PRO A 35 -4.68 1.66 -4.56
N CYS A 36 -4.74 2.89 -5.03
CA CYS A 36 -4.80 4.07 -4.18
C CYS A 36 -5.73 5.12 -4.78
N GLN A 37 -6.49 5.77 -3.91
CA GLN A 37 -7.51 6.75 -4.27
C GLN A 37 -7.13 8.10 -3.70
N LYS A 38 -6.92 9.07 -4.59
CA LYS A 38 -6.63 10.45 -4.20
C LYS A 38 -7.94 11.16 -3.88
N VAL A 39 -8.18 11.43 -2.60
CA VAL A 39 -9.36 12.14 -2.12
C VAL A 39 -8.93 13.49 -1.57
N GLY A 40 -9.11 14.53 -2.39
CA GLY A 40 -8.64 15.89 -2.09
C GLY A 40 -7.11 15.94 -1.97
N LYS A 41 -6.61 16.23 -0.76
CA LYS A 41 -5.17 16.28 -0.43
C LYS A 41 -4.63 14.98 0.18
N HIS A 42 -5.49 13.97 0.39
CA HIS A 42 -5.12 12.75 1.10
C HIS A 42 -5.19 11.54 0.17
N TRP A 43 -4.29 10.59 0.40
CA TRP A 43 -4.32 9.28 -0.26
C TRP A 43 -5.05 8.29 0.64
N ARG A 44 -5.97 7.54 0.03
CA ARG A 44 -6.82 6.55 0.67
C ARG A 44 -6.62 5.21 -0.03
N PHE A 45 -6.42 4.16 0.74
CA PHE A 45 -6.10 2.84 0.22
C PHE A 45 -7.15 1.85 0.70
N HIS A 46 -7.94 1.29 -0.20
CA HIS A 46 -8.96 0.34 0.23
C HIS A 46 -8.31 -0.98 0.67
N LYS A 47 -8.50 -1.40 1.92
CA LYS A 47 -7.96 -2.65 2.47
C LYS A 47 -8.33 -3.86 1.60
N ASN A 48 -9.56 -3.90 1.09
CA ASN A 48 -10.01 -4.97 0.19
C ASN A 48 -9.23 -4.97 -1.14
N ALA A 49 -9.06 -3.80 -1.77
CA ALA A 49 -8.27 -3.67 -3.00
C ALA A 49 -6.79 -3.99 -2.77
N ILE A 50 -6.24 -3.62 -1.62
CA ILE A 50 -4.87 -3.98 -1.23
C ILE A 50 -4.74 -5.48 -1.01
N ASP A 51 -5.71 -6.12 -0.36
CA ASP A 51 -5.72 -7.58 -0.15
C ASP A 51 -5.74 -8.32 -1.49
N GLU A 52 -6.59 -7.88 -2.43
CA GLU A 52 -6.65 -8.43 -3.78
C GLU A 52 -5.32 -8.22 -4.53
N TRP A 53 -4.78 -7.00 -4.50
CA TRP A 53 -3.48 -6.68 -5.10
C TRP A 53 -2.33 -7.54 -4.53
N LEU A 54 -2.32 -7.78 -3.22
CA LEU A 54 -1.34 -8.65 -2.57
C LEU A 54 -1.46 -10.11 -3.02
N ARG A 55 -2.68 -10.58 -3.31
CA ARG A 55 -2.90 -11.92 -3.86
C ARG A 55 -2.37 -12.04 -5.28
N GLU A 56 -2.50 -10.99 -6.08
CA GLU A 56 -1.99 -10.95 -7.46
C GLU A 56 -0.47 -10.76 -7.52
N ARG A 57 0.11 -10.06 -6.54
CA ARG A 57 1.55 -9.79 -6.45
C ARG A 57 2.07 -10.00 -5.03
N PRO A 58 2.63 -11.17 -4.70
CA PRO A 58 3.34 -11.33 -3.44
C PRO A 58 4.51 -10.33 -3.41
N LEU A 59 4.61 -9.54 -2.33
CA LEU A 59 5.61 -8.47 -2.08
C LEU A 59 7.09 -8.96 -2.04
N GLY A 60 7.42 -10.09 -2.64
CA GLY A 60 8.73 -10.75 -2.57
C GLY A 60 9.62 -10.62 -3.81
N GLU A 61 9.16 -10.04 -4.93
CA GLU A 61 9.87 -10.17 -6.22
C GLU A 61 10.54 -8.89 -6.75
N GLU A 62 10.62 -7.79 -5.98
CA GLU A 62 11.31 -6.56 -6.42
C GLU A 62 12.36 -6.07 -5.41
N GLY A 63 13.28 -6.98 -5.05
CA GLY A 63 14.37 -6.68 -4.12
C GLY A 63 15.73 -7.26 -4.46
N ARG A 64 15.88 -7.98 -5.60
CA ARG A 64 17.18 -8.55 -5.99
C ARG A 64 17.96 -7.77 -7.05
N SER A 65 17.46 -6.60 -7.47
CA SER A 65 18.21 -5.73 -8.37
C SER A 65 18.71 -4.51 -7.61
N ASN A 66 20.00 -4.55 -7.27
CA ASN A 66 20.95 -3.43 -7.24
C ASN A 66 21.81 -3.35 -5.95
N ARG A 67 22.83 -4.23 -5.89
CA ARG A 67 24.20 -3.81 -5.59
C ARG A 67 25.19 -4.82 -6.19
N SER A 68 25.53 -4.61 -7.47
CA SER A 68 26.85 -4.97 -8.01
C SER A 68 27.83 -3.85 -7.71
#